data_AF-A0A258CV76-F1
#
_entry.id   AF-A0A258CV76-F1
#
_cell.length_a   1.000
_cell.length_b   1.000
_cell.length_c   1.000
_cell.angle_alpha   90.00
_cell.angle_beta   90.00
_cell.angle_gamma   90.00
#
_symmetry.space_group_name_H-M   'P 1'
#
loop_
_entity.id
_entity.type
_entity.pdbx_description
1 polymer ?
#
loop_
_entity_poly.entity_id
_entity_poly.type
_entity_poly.pdbx_seq_one_letter_code
_entity_poly.pdbx_strand_id
1 'polypeptide(L)'
;MRADTLTQPQAWKAVTALGVVCGLSACATYYIPAGSGRDAGLMRVTASFSDRGLKRYVANMDPAMLALARRHDPRPHTDYWGRVPGWEVIRLKDIPRLGDRDPDFEAARLINSLRPTIDEELEVAKPFVLTGTPEARAQALQCLTQAVYYEAGFEPGEGQMAVAQTVINRMRHPGYPKSICG
;
A
#
# COMPACT_ATOMS: atom_id res chain seq x y z
N MET A 1 -47.23 -58.44 51.18
CA MET A 1 -47.61 -57.04 50.89
C MET A 1 -46.34 -56.20 51.08
N ARG A 2 -45.52 -56.02 50.03
CA ARG A 2 -45.44 -54.81 49.17
C ARG A 2 -45.39 -53.49 49.94
N ALA A 3 -44.21 -52.86 49.92
CA ALA A 3 -43.94 -51.42 49.77
C ALA A 3 -42.42 -51.25 50.01
N ASP A 4 -41.59 -51.31 48.96
CA ASP A 4 -41.25 -50.22 48.04
C ASP A 4 -40.24 -49.23 48.64
N THR A 5 -38.99 -49.45 48.25
CA THR A 5 -37.86 -48.53 48.32
C THR A 5 -38.13 -47.30 47.44
N LEU A 6 -38.03 -46.10 47.98
CA LEU A 6 -37.91 -44.87 47.18
C LEU A 6 -36.66 -44.11 47.61
N THR A 7 -35.60 -44.32 46.84
CA THR A 7 -34.39 -43.50 46.81
C THR A 7 -34.69 -42.15 46.15
N GLN A 8 -34.24 -41.08 46.80
CA GLN A 8 -34.41 -39.69 46.37
C GLN A 8 -33.60 -39.31 45.12
N PRO A 9 -34.00 -38.23 44.40
CA PRO A 9 -33.92 -38.16 42.95
C PRO A 9 -32.62 -37.56 42.40
N GLN A 10 -32.31 -37.95 41.16
CA GLN A 10 -31.23 -37.47 40.30
C GLN A 10 -31.41 -36.00 39.83
N ALA A 11 -31.74 -35.07 40.72
CA ALA A 11 -32.04 -33.68 40.33
C ALA A 11 -30.77 -32.81 40.15
N TRP A 12 -29.67 -33.11 40.85
CA TRP A 12 -28.43 -32.32 40.78
C TRP A 12 -27.78 -32.36 39.39
N LYS A 13 -27.74 -33.54 38.74
CA LYS A 13 -26.98 -33.73 37.50
C LYS A 13 -27.55 -32.96 36.31
N ALA A 14 -28.87 -32.68 36.33
CA ALA A 14 -29.55 -31.97 35.25
C ALA A 14 -29.23 -30.46 35.25
N VAL A 15 -29.07 -29.84 36.44
CA VAL A 15 -28.82 -28.40 36.55
C VAL A 15 -27.41 -28.03 36.08
N THR A 16 -26.42 -28.88 36.35
CA THR A 16 -25.05 -28.66 35.87
C THR A 16 -24.90 -28.81 34.36
N ALA A 17 -25.71 -29.65 33.72
CA ALA A 17 -25.63 -29.84 32.27
C ALA A 17 -26.20 -28.64 31.48
N LEU A 18 -27.28 -28.00 31.96
CA LEU A 18 -27.87 -26.85 31.29
C LEU A 18 -26.99 -25.58 31.39
N GLY A 19 -26.34 -25.36 32.53
CA GLY A 19 -25.47 -24.19 32.73
C GLY A 19 -24.23 -24.18 31.83
N VAL A 20 -23.66 -25.35 31.54
CA VAL A 20 -22.48 -25.49 30.67
C VAL A 20 -22.83 -25.24 29.19
N VAL A 21 -24.01 -25.66 28.73
CA VAL A 21 -24.45 -25.44 27.34
C VAL A 21 -24.73 -23.95 27.06
N CYS A 22 -25.36 -23.24 28.00
CA CYS A 22 -25.58 -21.79 27.85
C CYS A 22 -24.27 -20.99 27.95
N GLY A 23 -23.31 -21.40 28.79
CA GLY A 23 -22.01 -20.74 28.90
C GLY A 23 -21.13 -20.90 27.65
N LEU A 24 -21.18 -22.07 26.98
CA LEU A 24 -20.43 -22.31 25.74
C LEU A 24 -21.02 -21.56 24.53
N SER A 25 -22.32 -21.26 24.53
CA SER A 25 -22.96 -20.48 23.46
C SER A 25 -22.58 -18.98 23.48
N ALA A 26 -22.07 -18.45 24.60
CA ALA A 26 -21.65 -17.05 24.71
C ALA A 26 -20.29 -16.77 24.05
N CYS A 27 -19.52 -17.81 23.72
CA CYS A 27 -18.24 -17.71 22.99
C CYS A 27 -18.38 -17.97 21.49
N ALA A 28 -19.61 -18.07 20.96
CA ALA A 28 -19.84 -17.98 19.53
C ALA A 28 -19.52 -16.53 19.10
N THR A 29 -18.25 -16.30 18.77
CA THR A 29 -17.84 -15.16 17.96
C THR A 29 -18.83 -15.03 16.83
N TYR A 30 -19.67 -14.00 16.84
CA TYR A 30 -20.54 -13.69 15.72
C TYR A 30 -19.62 -13.54 14.51
N TYR A 31 -19.59 -14.56 13.65
CA TYR A 31 -18.88 -14.49 12.39
C TYR A 31 -19.65 -13.47 11.55
N ILE A 32 -19.16 -12.23 11.56
CA ILE A 32 -19.61 -11.16 10.69
C ILE A 32 -18.84 -11.41 9.39
N PRO A 33 -19.42 -12.04 8.35
CA PRO A 33 -18.71 -12.27 7.10
C PRO A 33 -18.21 -10.93 6.57
N ALA A 34 -17.01 -10.93 6.00
CA ALA A 34 -16.44 -9.74 5.34
C ALA A 34 -17.49 -9.19 4.36
N GLY A 35 -17.93 -7.95 4.60
CA GLY A 35 -18.98 -7.27 3.84
C GLY A 35 -20.34 -7.12 4.53
N SER A 36 -20.59 -7.81 5.63
CA SER A 36 -21.85 -7.60 6.36
C SER A 36 -21.91 -6.24 7.07
N GLY A 37 -23.09 -5.61 7.05
CA GLY A 37 -23.32 -4.24 7.51
C GLY A 37 -23.14 -3.21 6.40
N ARG A 38 -21.90 -3.00 5.93
CA ARG A 38 -21.60 -2.00 4.89
C ARG A 38 -22.07 -2.42 3.51
N ASP A 39 -21.80 -3.66 3.06
CA ASP A 39 -22.20 -4.09 1.72
C ASP A 39 -23.69 -4.41 1.66
N ALA A 40 -24.26 -4.92 2.75
CA ALA A 40 -25.72 -5.08 2.87
C ALA A 40 -26.45 -3.71 2.86
N GLY A 41 -25.89 -2.71 3.55
CA GLY A 41 -26.39 -1.33 3.52
C GLY A 41 -26.23 -0.68 2.14
N LEU A 42 -25.07 -0.86 1.51
CA LEU A 42 -24.78 -0.40 0.17
C LEU A 42 -25.75 -1.02 -0.83
N MET A 43 -25.90 -2.36 -0.83
CA MET A 43 -26.84 -3.08 -1.68
C MET A 43 -28.29 -2.69 -1.43
N ARG A 44 -28.67 -2.23 -0.22
CA ARG A 44 -30.01 -1.67 0.03
C ARG A 44 -30.19 -0.29 -0.57
N VAL A 45 -29.16 0.54 -0.58
CA VAL A 45 -29.16 1.90 -1.16
C VAL A 45 -29.04 1.86 -2.68
N THR A 46 -28.25 0.93 -3.22
CA THR A 46 -27.94 0.78 -4.65
C THR A 46 -28.73 -0.34 -5.32
N ALA A 47 -29.69 -0.97 -4.63
CA ALA A 47 -30.36 -2.25 -4.98
C ALA A 47 -30.80 -2.47 -6.43
N SER A 48 -31.02 -1.40 -7.20
CA SER A 48 -31.45 -1.47 -8.59
C SER A 48 -30.40 -1.01 -9.59
N PHE A 49 -29.24 -0.55 -9.12
CA PHE A 49 -28.27 0.26 -9.87
C PHE A 49 -28.94 1.35 -10.73
N SER A 50 -30.11 1.82 -10.31
CA SER A 50 -30.88 2.84 -11.02
C SER A 50 -30.28 4.21 -10.79
N ASP A 51 -30.48 5.12 -11.73
CA ASP A 51 -30.07 6.53 -11.61
C ASP A 51 -30.57 7.16 -10.30
N ARG A 52 -31.75 6.76 -9.82
CA ARG A 52 -32.33 7.24 -8.56
C ARG A 52 -31.57 6.71 -7.34
N GLY A 53 -31.18 5.44 -7.33
CA GLY A 53 -30.37 4.84 -6.27
C GLY A 53 -28.96 5.42 -6.24
N LEU A 54 -28.34 5.57 -7.41
CA LEU A 54 -27.01 6.17 -7.54
C LEU A 54 -27.00 7.63 -7.09
N LYS A 55 -28.02 8.43 -7.47
CA LYS A 55 -28.17 9.82 -7.01
C LYS A 55 -28.24 9.92 -5.47
N ARG A 56 -28.98 9.02 -4.81
CA ARG A 56 -29.08 8.98 -3.34
C ARG A 56 -27.76 8.59 -2.69
N TYR A 57 -27.04 7.64 -3.27
CA TYR A 57 -25.72 7.22 -2.79
C TYR A 57 -24.70 8.38 -2.87
N VAL A 58 -24.65 9.06 -4.03
CA VAL A 58 -23.75 10.19 -4.28
C VAL A 58 -24.10 11.41 -3.43
N ALA A 59 -25.38 11.65 -3.12
CA ALA A 59 -25.83 12.80 -2.33
C ALA A 59 -25.25 12.85 -0.91
N ASN A 60 -24.81 11.71 -0.36
CA ASN A 60 -24.21 11.63 0.96
C ASN A 60 -22.67 11.76 0.93
N MET A 61 -22.06 11.94 -0.24
CA MET A 61 -20.62 12.10 -0.36
C MET A 61 -20.20 13.55 -0.08
N ASP A 62 -19.19 13.73 0.77
CA ASP A 62 -18.49 15.00 0.93
C ASP A 62 -17.62 15.33 -0.32
N PRO A 63 -17.11 16.56 -0.44
CA PRO A 63 -16.30 16.97 -1.60
C PRO A 63 -15.05 16.10 -1.85
N ALA A 64 -14.42 15.56 -0.80
CA ALA A 64 -13.24 14.71 -0.94
C ALA A 64 -13.62 13.30 -1.43
N MET A 65 -14.70 12.71 -0.90
CA MET A 65 -15.25 11.45 -1.39
C MET A 65 -15.70 11.55 -2.85
N LEU A 66 -16.34 12.66 -3.23
CA LEU A 66 -16.71 12.93 -4.62
C LEU A 66 -15.48 13.04 -5.53
N ALA A 67 -14.42 13.72 -5.07
CA ALA A 67 -13.17 13.83 -5.81
C ALA A 67 -12.52 12.45 -6.01
N LEU A 68 -12.48 11.62 -4.96
CA LEU A 68 -11.95 10.26 -5.03
C LEU A 68 -12.80 9.35 -5.94
N ALA A 69 -14.12 9.46 -5.88
CA ALA A 69 -15.02 8.69 -6.75
C ALA A 69 -14.82 9.04 -8.23
N ARG A 70 -14.72 10.34 -8.57
CA ARG A 70 -14.41 10.79 -9.94
C ARG A 70 -13.07 10.30 -10.43
N ARG A 71 -12.09 10.21 -9.53
CA ARG A 71 -10.73 9.74 -9.77
C ARG A 71 -10.63 8.25 -10.14
N HIS A 72 -11.56 7.45 -9.64
CA HIS A 72 -11.66 6.02 -9.93
C HIS A 72 -12.79 5.69 -10.93
N ASP A 73 -13.43 6.70 -11.54
CA ASP A 73 -14.44 6.49 -12.58
C ASP A 73 -13.75 5.95 -13.85
N PRO A 74 -14.09 4.75 -14.34
CA PRO A 74 -13.47 4.17 -15.53
C PRO A 74 -13.89 4.88 -16.83
N ARG A 75 -14.83 5.82 -16.79
CA ARG A 75 -15.24 6.58 -17.98
C ARG A 75 -14.06 7.42 -18.50
N PRO A 76 -13.88 7.51 -19.83
CA PRO A 76 -12.89 8.41 -20.39
C PRO A 76 -13.16 9.85 -19.92
N HIS A 77 -12.20 10.43 -19.22
CA HIS A 77 -12.25 11.81 -18.77
C HIS A 77 -10.97 12.51 -19.22
N THR A 78 -11.09 13.78 -19.64
CA THR A 78 -9.96 14.57 -20.15
C THR A 78 -9.08 15.10 -19.03
N ASP A 79 -9.61 15.26 -17.82
CA ASP A 79 -8.87 15.73 -16.64
C ASP A 79 -8.66 14.55 -15.70
N TYR A 80 -7.43 14.06 -15.62
CA TYR A 80 -7.05 13.15 -14.57
C TYR A 80 -6.35 13.96 -13.48
N TRP A 81 -7.06 14.35 -12.43
CA TRP A 81 -6.47 14.83 -11.16
C TRP A 81 -6.04 16.31 -11.13
N GLY A 82 -6.59 17.18 -11.98
CA GLY A 82 -6.19 18.60 -12.02
C GLY A 82 -4.76 18.81 -12.52
N ARG A 83 -4.26 17.87 -13.33
CA ARG A 83 -2.96 17.96 -13.99
C ARG A 83 -2.97 19.09 -15.04
N VAL A 84 -1.79 19.64 -15.30
CA VAL A 84 -1.60 20.65 -16.36
C VAL A 84 -2.04 20.04 -17.70
N PRO A 85 -2.79 20.77 -18.55
CA PRO A 85 -3.13 20.31 -19.89
C PRO A 85 -1.88 19.81 -20.65
N GLY A 86 -1.92 18.58 -21.18
CA GLY A 86 -0.79 17.89 -21.82
C GLY A 86 -0.02 16.89 -20.94
N TRP A 87 -0.29 16.85 -19.62
CA TRP A 87 0.32 15.91 -18.65
C TRP A 87 -0.64 14.79 -18.19
N GLU A 88 -1.78 14.65 -18.85
CA GLU A 88 -2.81 13.65 -18.54
C GLU A 88 -2.27 12.22 -18.67
N VAL A 89 -1.40 12.02 -19.66
CA VAL A 89 -0.75 10.74 -19.96
C VAL A 89 0.75 10.98 -20.09
N ILE A 90 1.55 10.42 -19.17
CA ILE A 90 3.01 10.40 -19.34
C ILE A 90 3.32 9.42 -20.46
N ARG A 91 3.53 9.95 -21.67
CA ARG A 91 4.10 9.18 -22.77
C ARG A 91 5.61 9.35 -22.71
N LEU A 92 6.33 8.31 -22.29
CA LEU A 92 7.80 8.33 -22.19
C LEU A 92 8.50 8.67 -23.52
N LYS A 93 7.82 8.43 -24.65
CA LYS A 93 8.27 8.84 -25.99
C LYS A 93 8.02 10.32 -26.31
N ASP A 94 7.02 10.93 -25.69
CA ASP A 94 6.57 12.30 -25.91
C ASP A 94 6.60 13.04 -24.56
N ILE A 95 7.78 13.10 -23.92
CA ILE A 95 7.94 13.74 -22.61
C ILE A 95 7.58 15.23 -22.76
N PRO A 96 6.50 15.72 -22.12
CA PRO A 96 6.12 17.11 -22.22
C PRO A 96 7.24 17.97 -21.62
N ARG A 97 7.84 18.84 -22.44
CA ARG A 97 8.84 19.79 -21.97
C ARG A 97 8.13 21.07 -21.56
N LEU A 98 8.67 21.74 -20.54
CA LEU A 98 8.26 23.10 -20.19
C LEU A 98 8.77 24.04 -21.29
N GLY A 99 8.04 24.14 -22.40
CA GLY A 99 8.34 25.00 -23.55
C GLY A 99 7.76 24.47 -24.86
N ASP A 100 7.16 25.36 -25.66
CA ASP A 100 6.45 25.02 -26.91
C ASP A 100 7.38 24.66 -28.09
N ARG A 101 8.69 24.55 -27.86
CA ARG A 101 9.70 24.35 -28.92
C ARG A 101 10.90 23.59 -28.40
N ASP A 102 11.39 22.63 -29.20
CA ASP A 102 12.71 22.02 -28.97
C ASP A 102 13.80 23.09 -29.10
N PRO A 103 14.67 23.25 -28.08
CA PRO A 103 15.75 24.22 -28.17
C PRO A 103 16.64 23.84 -29.35
N ASP A 104 16.90 24.81 -30.23
CA ASP A 104 17.98 24.65 -31.21
C ASP A 104 19.33 24.57 -30.49
N PHE A 105 20.39 24.32 -31.25
CA PHE A 105 21.73 24.12 -30.69
C PHE A 105 22.17 25.27 -29.75
N GLU A 106 21.88 26.52 -30.12
CA GLU A 106 22.27 27.69 -29.33
C GLU A 106 21.40 27.85 -28.08
N ALA A 107 20.09 27.63 -28.20
CA ALA A 107 19.19 27.59 -27.04
C ALA A 107 19.58 26.48 -26.05
N ALA A 108 19.98 25.30 -26.55
CA ALA A 108 20.41 24.19 -25.70
C ALA A 108 21.73 24.50 -24.97
N ARG A 109 22.69 25.15 -25.65
CA ARG A 109 23.91 25.66 -25.01
C ARG A 109 23.61 26.66 -23.91
N LEU A 110 22.72 27.63 -24.19
CA LEU A 110 22.33 28.64 -23.21
C LEU A 110 21.65 28.02 -21.99
N ILE A 111 20.72 27.07 -22.19
CA ILE A 111 20.07 26.34 -21.08
C ILE A 111 21.10 25.59 -20.25
N ASN A 112 22.05 24.90 -20.89
CA ASN A 112 23.09 24.18 -20.17
C ASN A 112 24.05 25.13 -19.44
N SER A 113 24.32 26.33 -19.98
CA SER A 113 25.15 27.33 -19.29
C SER A 113 24.47 27.98 -18.08
N LEU A 114 23.13 27.91 -17.99
CA LEU A 114 22.40 28.33 -16.78
C LEU A 114 22.53 27.32 -15.64
N ARG A 115 22.98 26.09 -15.92
CA ARG A 115 23.24 25.10 -14.87
C ARG A 115 24.54 25.50 -14.17
N PRO A 116 24.52 25.73 -12.85
CA PRO A 116 25.74 26.10 -12.14
C PRO A 116 26.77 24.97 -12.31
N THR A 117 27.96 25.33 -12.78
CA THR A 117 29.13 24.46 -12.67
C THR A 117 29.54 24.46 -11.21
N ILE A 118 29.49 23.29 -10.57
CA ILE A 118 30.02 23.13 -9.23
C ILE A 118 31.53 22.94 -9.42
N ASP A 119 32.33 23.89 -8.93
CA ASP A 119 33.80 23.81 -8.95
C ASP A 119 34.36 22.82 -7.91
N GLU A 120 33.49 21.97 -7.33
CA GLU A 120 33.93 20.87 -6.47
C GLU A 120 34.60 19.80 -7.31
N GLU A 121 35.71 19.30 -6.78
CA GLU A 121 36.43 18.20 -7.37
C GLU A 121 35.55 16.95 -7.37
N LEU A 122 35.58 16.18 -8.46
CA LEU A 122 34.80 14.96 -8.57
C LEU A 122 35.26 13.95 -7.50
N GLU A 123 34.51 13.85 -6.40
CA GLU A 123 34.77 12.82 -5.39
C GLU A 123 34.39 11.45 -5.93
N VAL A 124 35.39 10.68 -6.34
CA VAL A 124 35.18 9.29 -6.76
C VAL A 124 34.65 8.49 -5.57
N ALA A 125 33.56 7.77 -5.80
CA ALA A 125 32.97 6.91 -4.80
C ALA A 125 33.98 5.83 -4.35
N LYS A 126 34.32 5.83 -3.06
CA LYS A 126 35.17 4.78 -2.47
C LYS A 126 34.56 3.39 -2.70
N PRO A 127 35.35 2.31 -2.83
CA PRO A 127 34.81 0.95 -2.89
C PRO A 127 33.90 0.64 -1.69
N PHE A 128 32.84 -0.13 -1.92
CA PHE A 128 31.97 -0.56 -0.83
C PHE A 128 32.62 -1.70 -0.07
N VAL A 129 32.75 -1.54 1.25
CA VAL A 129 33.27 -2.57 2.16
C VAL A 129 32.22 -2.79 3.23
N LEU A 130 31.69 -4.02 3.29
CA LEU A 130 30.75 -4.41 4.33
C LEU A 130 31.53 -4.80 5.61
N THR A 131 31.53 -3.90 6.58
CA THR A 131 32.17 -4.07 7.90
C THR A 131 31.22 -4.72 8.91
N GLY A 132 31.74 -5.28 10.01
CA GLY A 132 30.93 -5.86 11.10
C GLY A 132 31.33 -7.29 11.48
N THR A 133 30.57 -7.91 12.38
CA THR A 133 30.70 -9.34 12.68
C THR A 133 30.10 -10.19 11.55
N PRO A 134 30.42 -11.49 11.44
CA PRO A 134 29.77 -12.37 10.46
C PRO A 134 28.23 -12.35 10.54
N GLU A 135 27.67 -12.27 11.73
CA GLU A 135 26.22 -12.23 11.97
C GLU A 135 25.62 -10.93 11.46
N ALA A 136 26.27 -9.79 11.72
CA ALA A 136 25.85 -8.49 11.20
C ALA A 136 25.88 -8.45 9.66
N ARG A 137 26.87 -9.10 9.04
CA ARG A 137 26.93 -9.20 7.57
C ARG A 137 25.82 -10.09 7.02
N ALA A 138 25.53 -11.21 7.66
CA ALA A 138 24.44 -12.09 7.27
C ALA A 138 23.09 -11.35 7.37
N GLN A 139 22.88 -10.58 8.43
CA GLN A 139 21.68 -9.76 8.59
C GLN A 139 21.58 -8.67 7.52
N ALA A 140 22.68 -7.96 7.23
CA ALA A 140 22.72 -6.96 6.16
C ALA A 140 22.39 -7.57 4.79
N LEU A 141 22.89 -8.77 4.50
CA LEU A 141 22.55 -9.50 3.26
C LEU A 141 21.06 -9.82 3.18
N GLN A 142 20.45 -10.25 4.29
CA GLN A 142 19.00 -10.52 4.34
C GLN A 142 18.19 -9.23 4.11
N CYS A 143 18.54 -8.14 4.79
CA CYS A 143 17.88 -6.84 4.62
C CYS A 143 18.00 -6.33 3.17
N LEU A 144 19.19 -6.41 2.57
CA LEU A 144 19.40 -5.99 1.18
C LEU A 144 18.60 -6.87 0.21
N THR A 145 18.58 -8.18 0.43
CA THR A 145 17.81 -9.12 -0.39
C THR A 145 16.32 -8.82 -0.33
N GLN A 146 15.78 -8.56 0.85
CA GLN A 146 14.37 -8.19 1.01
C GLN A 146 14.06 -6.89 0.28
N ALA A 147 14.90 -5.85 0.43
CA ALA A 147 14.71 -4.58 -0.27
C ALA A 147 14.70 -4.78 -1.79
N VAL A 148 15.66 -5.53 -2.35
CA VAL A 148 15.69 -5.81 -3.79
C VAL A 148 14.49 -6.62 -4.24
N TYR A 149 14.10 -7.65 -3.48
CA TYR A 149 12.98 -8.52 -3.83
C TYR A 149 11.65 -7.76 -3.89
N TYR A 150 11.36 -6.91 -2.90
CA TYR A 150 10.09 -6.21 -2.83
C TYR A 150 10.01 -4.98 -3.76
N GLU A 151 11.14 -4.40 -4.15
CA GLU A 151 11.17 -3.21 -5.02
C GLU A 151 11.44 -3.55 -6.49
N ALA A 152 12.19 -4.63 -6.78
CA ALA A 152 12.66 -4.96 -8.12
C ALA A 152 12.72 -6.48 -8.40
N GLY A 153 12.00 -7.32 -7.64
CA GLY A 153 12.08 -8.79 -7.77
C GLY A 153 11.70 -9.34 -9.17
N PHE A 154 10.94 -8.58 -9.96
CA PHE A 154 10.57 -8.94 -11.33
C PHE A 154 11.36 -8.18 -12.42
N GLU A 155 12.26 -7.30 -12.03
CA GLU A 155 13.13 -6.59 -12.97
C GLU A 155 14.26 -7.49 -13.47
N PRO A 156 14.83 -7.20 -14.65
CA PRO A 156 16.09 -7.78 -15.07
C PRO A 156 17.19 -7.57 -14.02
N GLY A 157 18.28 -8.35 -14.09
CA GLY A 157 19.39 -8.26 -13.14
C GLY A 157 19.94 -6.83 -12.98
N GLU A 158 19.94 -6.03 -14.04
CA GLU A 158 20.32 -4.62 -14.00
C GLU A 158 19.41 -3.77 -13.10
N GLY A 159 18.10 -3.98 -13.15
CA GLY A 159 17.14 -3.28 -12.28
C GLY A 159 17.29 -3.67 -10.81
N GLN A 160 17.55 -4.96 -10.55
CA GLN A 160 17.85 -5.44 -9.19
C GLN A 160 19.15 -4.84 -8.65
N MET A 161 20.21 -4.78 -9.46
CA MET A 161 21.47 -4.13 -9.12
C MET A 161 21.28 -2.62 -8.87
N ALA A 162 20.44 -1.95 -9.65
CA ALA A 162 20.16 -0.53 -9.47
C ALA A 162 19.50 -0.24 -8.11
N VAL A 163 18.55 -1.06 -7.68
CA VAL A 163 17.94 -0.95 -6.34
C VAL A 163 18.99 -1.22 -5.24
N ALA A 164 19.78 -2.28 -5.37
CA ALA A 164 20.84 -2.60 -4.42
C ALA A 164 21.83 -1.42 -4.28
N GLN A 165 22.25 -0.84 -5.40
CA GLN A 165 23.14 0.32 -5.43
C GLN A 165 22.48 1.54 -4.80
N THR A 166 21.18 1.74 -4.96
CA THR A 166 20.43 2.84 -4.33
C THR A 166 20.44 2.73 -2.81
N VAL A 167 20.25 1.53 -2.26
CA VAL A 167 20.35 1.28 -0.81
C VAL A 167 21.76 1.61 -0.30
N ILE A 168 22.80 1.15 -1.00
CA ILE A 168 24.19 1.44 -0.63
C ILE A 168 24.51 2.94 -0.73
N ASN A 169 23.99 3.63 -1.75
CA ASN A 169 24.13 5.08 -1.90
C ASN A 169 23.48 5.85 -0.75
N ARG A 170 22.28 5.43 -0.32
CA ARG A 170 21.62 6.00 0.86
C ARG A 170 22.48 5.80 2.10
N MET A 171 22.95 4.58 2.37
CA MET A 171 23.80 4.30 3.53
C MET A 171 25.03 5.23 3.60
N ARG A 172 25.64 5.56 2.46
CA ARG A 172 26.77 6.50 2.36
C ARG A 172 26.39 7.94 2.65
N HIS A 173 25.21 8.37 2.22
CA HIS A 173 24.77 9.76 2.35
C HIS A 173 24.54 10.17 3.81
N PRO A 174 25.06 11.32 4.28
CA PRO A 174 25.04 11.71 5.70
C PRO A 174 23.64 11.74 6.32
N GLY A 175 22.61 12.08 5.54
CA GLY A 175 21.21 12.12 5.99
C GLY A 175 20.47 10.78 6.16
N TYR A 176 21.15 9.64 6.02
CA TYR A 176 20.54 8.31 6.15
C TYR A 176 21.28 7.42 7.15
N PRO A 177 20.64 6.34 7.66
CA PRO A 177 21.28 5.37 8.53
C PRO A 177 22.54 4.75 7.94
N LYS A 178 23.47 4.35 8.81
CA LYS A 178 24.81 3.82 8.45
C LYS A 178 24.87 2.29 8.42
N SER A 179 23.70 1.66 8.37
CA SER A 179 23.51 0.22 8.26
C SER A 179 22.56 -0.07 7.10
N ILE A 180 22.69 -1.23 6.46
CA ILE A 180 21.76 -1.66 5.40
C ILE A 180 20.33 -1.87 5.94
N CYS A 181 20.20 -2.26 7.21
CA CYS A 181 18.90 -2.55 7.83
C CYS A 181 18.23 -1.29 8.42
N GLY A 182 18.90 -0.13 8.40
CA GLY A 182 18.48 1.07 9.16
C GLY A 182 19.12 1.18 10.53
#